data_AF-A0A3Q2CFB4-F1
#
_entry.id   AF-A0A3Q2CFB4-F1
#
_cell.length_a   1.000
_cell.length_b   1.000
_cell.length_c   1.000
_cell.angle_alpha   90.00
_cell.angle_beta   90.00
_cell.angle_gamma   90.00
#
_symmetry.space_group_name_H-M   'P 1'
#
loop_
_entity.id
_entity.type
_entity.pdbx_description
1 polymer ?
#
loop_
_entity_poly.entity_id
_entity_poly.type
_entity_poly.pdbx_seq_one_letter_code
_entity_poly.pdbx_strand_id
1 'polypeptide(L)'
;TSRQFFSLWIRFRTTSCFGSATSCEECLLINPSCAWCAQEDFGKRRSLTSRCDFKQNLQKRGCEPRFIESPRSAASVLESRPLSSKGSGAAHDVVSITPQKISLSLRRKTCIRGLLLLNPLCYKKRPAI
;
A
#
# COMPACT_ATOMS: atom_id res chain seq x y z
N THR A 1 -17.46 -37.73 25.59
CA THR A 1 -16.77 -37.32 24.35
C THR A 1 -16.80 -35.79 24.24
N SER A 2 -16.01 -35.09 25.06
CA SER A 2 -15.97 -33.63 25.06
C SER A 2 -14.83 -33.17 24.16
N ARG A 3 -15.16 -32.73 22.94
CA ARG A 3 -14.18 -32.15 22.01
C ARG A 3 -13.92 -30.73 22.48
N GLN A 4 -12.82 -30.56 23.21
CA GLN A 4 -12.26 -29.29 23.59
C GLN A 4 -11.79 -28.59 22.31
N PHE A 5 -12.64 -27.73 21.74
CA PHE A 5 -12.26 -26.82 20.68
C PHE A 5 -11.25 -25.84 21.28
N PHE A 6 -9.96 -26.11 21.07
CA PHE A 6 -8.93 -25.09 21.17
C PHE A 6 -9.26 -24.04 20.11
N SER A 7 -10.00 -23.00 20.49
CA SER A 7 -10.09 -21.77 19.73
C SER A 7 -8.68 -21.20 19.66
N LEU A 8 -7.98 -21.48 18.56
CA LEU A 8 -6.75 -20.79 18.20
C LEU A 8 -7.13 -19.34 17.93
N TRP A 9 -7.15 -18.51 18.97
CA TRP A 9 -7.14 -17.07 18.81
C TRP A 9 -5.81 -16.73 18.16
N ILE A 10 -5.78 -16.71 16.82
CA ILE A 10 -4.78 -15.94 16.10
C ILE A 10 -4.93 -14.53 16.66
N ARG A 11 -4.08 -14.15 17.61
CA ARG A 11 -3.96 -12.76 18.06
C ARG A 11 -3.58 -11.97 16.83
N PHE A 12 -4.57 -11.43 16.12
CA PHE A 12 -4.36 -10.30 15.23
C PHE A 12 -3.67 -9.28 16.11
N ARG A 13 -2.37 -9.05 15.83
CA ARG A 13 -1.58 -8.02 16.49
C ARG A 13 -2.41 -6.75 16.35
N THR A 14 -2.96 -6.25 17.46
CA THR A 14 -3.66 -4.98 17.48
C THR A 14 -2.67 -3.98 16.92
N THR A 15 -2.93 -3.48 15.71
CA THR A 15 -1.98 -2.64 14.98
C THR A 15 -2.10 -1.25 15.54
N SER A 16 -1.50 -1.07 16.71
CA SER A 16 -1.57 0.17 17.46
C SER A 16 -0.56 1.16 16.89
N CYS A 17 -1.07 2.32 16.47
CA CYS A 17 -0.25 3.50 16.23
C CYS A 17 0.14 4.22 17.52
N PHE A 18 -0.41 3.77 18.65
CA PHE A 18 -0.03 4.25 19.96
C PHE A 18 1.38 3.72 20.28
N GLY A 19 2.36 4.56 20.01
CA GLY A 19 3.77 4.29 20.27
C GLY A 19 4.48 5.56 20.71
N SER A 20 5.54 5.38 21.51
CA SER A 20 6.46 6.42 21.96
C SER A 20 7.35 6.94 20.83
N ALA A 21 6.90 6.90 19.57
CA ALA A 21 7.67 7.38 18.43
C ALA A 21 8.06 8.82 18.71
N THR A 22 9.36 9.05 18.77
CA THR A 22 9.91 10.38 19.09
C THR A 22 10.05 11.23 17.83
N SER A 23 10.06 10.57 16.66
CA SER A 23 10.21 11.16 15.35
C SER A 23 9.08 10.76 14.38
N CYS A 24 8.86 11.58 13.36
CA CYS A 24 7.92 11.29 12.28
C CYS A 24 8.28 9.99 11.54
N GLU A 25 9.57 9.76 11.29
CA GLU A 25 10.03 8.55 10.59
C GLU A 25 9.71 7.28 11.37
N GLU A 26 9.99 7.25 12.67
CA GLU A 26 9.65 6.12 13.54
C GLU A 26 8.15 5.85 13.52
N CYS A 27 7.32 6.90 13.62
CA CYS A 27 5.87 6.76 13.58
C CYS A 27 5.40 6.12 12.28
N LEU A 28 5.90 6.61 11.15
CA LEU A 28 5.50 6.13 9.83
C LEU A 28 5.99 4.71 9.55
N LEU A 29 7.02 4.25 10.27
CA LEU A 29 7.52 2.88 10.24
C LEU A 29 6.71 1.90 11.08
N ILE A 30 5.88 2.33 12.05
CA ILE A 30 5.12 1.39 12.91
C ILE A 30 4.10 0.61 12.08
N ASN A 31 3.21 1.32 11.40
CA ASN A 31 2.15 0.74 10.59
C ASN A 31 1.72 1.69 9.46
N PRO A 32 1.37 1.18 8.25
CA PRO A 32 0.89 1.99 7.13
C PRO A 32 -0.40 2.80 7.40
N SER A 33 -1.14 2.51 8.46
CA SER A 33 -2.32 3.28 8.88
C SER A 33 -1.98 4.43 9.85
N CYS A 34 -0.76 4.48 10.39
CA CYS A 34 -0.33 5.56 11.27
C CYS A 34 -0.06 6.86 10.52
N ALA A 35 -0.24 7.96 11.24
CA ALA A 35 0.00 9.33 10.81
C ALA A 35 0.70 10.10 11.93
N TRP A 36 1.39 11.17 11.56
CA TRP A 36 2.12 12.04 12.49
C TRP A 36 1.56 13.47 12.45
N CYS A 37 1.42 14.12 13.61
CA CYS A 37 1.04 15.52 13.69
C CYS A 37 2.26 16.42 13.86
N ALA A 38 2.56 17.24 12.84
CA ALA A 38 3.65 18.21 12.81
C ALA A 38 3.29 19.59 13.41
N GLN A 39 2.03 19.80 13.81
CA GLN A 39 1.58 21.08 14.38
C GLN A 39 2.27 21.36 15.71
N GLU A 40 2.88 22.53 15.86
CA GLU A 40 3.73 22.84 17.02
C GLU A 40 2.96 22.81 18.35
N ASP A 41 1.78 23.42 18.39
CA ASP A 41 0.95 23.51 19.60
C ASP A 41 0.27 22.21 20.02
N PHE A 42 0.37 21.19 19.18
CA PHE A 42 -0.18 19.86 19.44
C PHE A 42 0.62 19.15 20.53
N GLY A 43 -0.06 18.74 21.62
CA GLY A 43 0.56 18.03 22.74
C GLY A 43 1.25 18.91 23.80
N LYS A 44 1.15 20.25 23.71
CA LYS A 44 1.68 21.18 24.73
C LYS A 44 0.82 21.25 26.02
N ARG A 45 -0.48 20.95 25.95
CA ARG A 45 -1.41 21.07 27.09
C ARG A 45 -1.68 19.70 27.74
N ARG A 46 -0.84 19.35 28.73
CA ARG A 46 -0.96 18.23 29.69
C ARG A 46 -1.22 16.83 29.10
N SER A 47 -0.31 15.92 29.45
CA SER A 47 -0.31 14.46 29.21
C SER A 47 -0.02 14.04 27.76
N LEU A 48 1.09 13.31 27.58
CA LEU A 48 1.22 12.05 26.85
C LEU A 48 0.47 11.84 25.50
N THR A 49 -0.01 12.88 24.81
CA THR A 49 -0.61 12.73 23.49
C THR A 49 0.51 12.53 22.48
N SER A 50 0.84 11.26 22.21
CA SER A 50 1.80 10.91 21.16
C SER A 50 1.42 11.61 19.86
N ARG A 51 2.38 12.29 19.24
CA ARG A 51 2.21 12.91 17.90
C ARG A 51 1.93 11.85 16.83
N CYS A 52 2.19 10.58 17.13
CA CYS A 52 1.86 9.42 16.31
C CYS A 52 0.52 8.82 16.72
N ASP A 53 -0.43 8.77 15.79
CA ASP A 53 -1.71 8.07 15.98
C ASP A 53 -2.36 7.81 14.61
N PHE A 54 -3.55 7.22 14.59
CA PHE A 54 -4.38 7.22 13.39
C PHE A 54 -4.80 8.64 13.02
N LYS A 55 -4.86 8.93 11.71
CA LYS A 55 -5.25 10.25 11.17
C LYS A 55 -6.54 10.79 11.80
N GLN A 56 -7.54 9.95 11.98
CA GLN A 56 -8.84 10.32 12.57
C GLN A 56 -8.70 10.75 14.04
N ASN A 57 -7.84 10.08 14.81
CA ASN A 57 -7.57 10.43 16.21
C ASN A 57 -6.82 11.75 16.30
N LEU A 58 -5.83 11.98 15.42
CA LEU A 58 -5.12 13.25 15.34
C LEU A 58 -6.08 14.42 15.08
N GLN A 59 -6.99 14.26 14.12
CA GLN A 59 -8.01 15.27 13.79
C GLN A 59 -8.95 15.54 14.97
N LYS A 60 -9.44 14.48 15.64
CA LYS A 60 -10.32 14.62 16.82
C LYS A 60 -9.64 15.33 17.99
N ARG A 61 -8.31 15.17 18.13
CA ARG A 61 -7.52 15.86 19.15
C ARG A 61 -7.11 17.29 18.75
N GLY A 62 -7.57 17.77 17.59
CA GLY A 62 -7.34 19.15 17.14
C GLY A 62 -6.08 19.35 16.29
N CYS A 63 -5.47 18.29 15.76
CA CYS A 63 -4.44 18.45 14.74
C CYS A 63 -5.09 18.83 13.41
N GLU A 64 -4.71 19.97 12.86
CA GLU A 64 -5.27 20.45 11.61
C GLU A 64 -4.83 19.54 10.45
N PRO A 65 -5.73 19.21 9.49
CA PRO A 65 -5.41 18.26 8.41
C PRO A 65 -4.15 18.60 7.61
N ARG A 66 -3.80 19.90 7.47
CA ARG A 66 -2.60 20.36 6.77
C ARG A 66 -1.28 20.01 7.49
N PHE A 67 -1.32 19.77 8.79
CA PHE A 67 -0.15 19.39 9.59
C PHE A 67 -0.07 17.88 9.84
N ILE A 68 -0.98 17.09 9.25
CA ILE A 68 -0.98 15.64 9.40
C ILE A 68 -0.18 14.99 8.28
N GLU A 69 0.98 14.45 8.64
CA GLU A 69 1.84 13.67 7.77
C GLU A 69 1.34 12.23 7.70
N SER A 70 0.87 11.81 6.53
CA SER A 70 0.43 10.44 6.28
C SER A 70 0.62 10.10 4.80
N PRO A 71 1.87 9.82 4.38
CA PRO A 71 2.14 9.41 3.00
C PRO A 71 1.34 8.16 2.67
N ARG A 72 0.75 8.14 1.47
CA ARG A 72 -0.02 6.99 0.98
C ARG A 72 0.69 6.36 -0.19
N SER A 73 0.56 5.05 -0.26
CA SER A 73 1.02 4.29 -1.40
C SER A 73 0.07 4.49 -2.57
N ALA A 74 0.60 4.71 -3.77
CA ALA A 74 -0.17 4.93 -4.97
C ALA A 74 0.45 4.16 -6.14
N ALA A 75 -0.40 3.77 -7.09
CA ALA A 75 0.00 3.21 -8.36
C ALA A 75 -0.75 3.95 -9.47
N SER A 76 -0.05 4.31 -10.55
CA SER A 76 -0.65 4.91 -11.73
C SER A 76 -0.15 4.22 -12.99
N VAL A 77 -1.05 3.99 -13.93
CA VAL A 77 -0.71 3.42 -15.23
C VAL A 77 -0.28 4.56 -16.14
N LEU A 78 0.96 4.49 -16.63
CA LEU A 78 1.52 5.50 -17.54
C LEU A 78 1.32 5.10 -19.01
N GLU A 79 1.33 3.80 -19.30
CA GLU A 79 1.13 3.27 -20.66
C GLU A 79 0.41 1.93 -20.61
N SER A 80 -0.70 1.83 -21.36
CA SER A 80 -1.57 0.66 -21.43
C SER A 80 -2.12 0.43 -22.83
N ARG A 81 -1.25 -0.05 -23.70
CA ARG A 81 -1.58 -0.57 -25.03
C ARG A 81 -2.40 -1.86 -24.89
N PRO A 82 -3.44 -2.03 -25.73
CA PRO A 82 -4.25 -3.25 -25.73
C PRO A 82 -3.44 -4.46 -26.21
N LEU A 83 -3.83 -5.66 -25.76
CA LEU A 83 -3.23 -6.90 -26.20
C LEU A 83 -3.50 -7.12 -27.70
N SER A 84 -2.51 -7.64 -28.42
CA SER A 84 -2.64 -7.89 -29.87
C SER A 84 -3.55 -9.10 -30.17
N SER A 85 -4.31 -9.02 -31.25
CA SER A 85 -5.11 -10.14 -31.79
C SER A 85 -4.24 -11.20 -32.49
N LYS A 86 -4.77 -12.43 -32.62
CA LYS A 86 -4.11 -13.51 -33.36
C LYS A 86 -3.79 -13.07 -34.79
N GLY A 87 -2.52 -13.19 -35.19
CA GLY A 87 -2.11 -13.07 -36.59
C GLY A 87 -1.99 -11.64 -37.14
N SER A 88 -2.12 -10.61 -36.31
CA SER A 88 -2.01 -9.22 -36.73
C SER A 88 -0.68 -8.61 -36.25
N GLY A 89 0.21 -8.28 -37.20
CA GLY A 89 1.40 -7.47 -36.96
C GLY A 89 2.73 -8.18 -37.21
N ALA A 90 3.74 -7.40 -37.61
CA ALA A 90 5.13 -7.85 -37.62
C ALA A 90 5.58 -8.19 -36.19
N ALA A 91 6.56 -9.11 -36.04
CA ALA A 91 6.94 -9.67 -34.74
C ALA A 91 7.35 -8.64 -33.67
N HIS A 92 7.70 -7.41 -34.07
CA HIS A 92 8.12 -6.32 -33.19
C HIS A 92 6.96 -5.53 -32.56
N ASP A 93 5.73 -5.62 -33.09
CA ASP A 93 4.56 -4.85 -32.64
C ASP A 93 3.55 -5.64 -31.81
N VAL A 94 3.90 -6.88 -31.44
CA VAL A 94 3.03 -7.77 -30.67
C VAL A 94 3.05 -7.38 -29.19
N VAL A 95 1.90 -6.95 -28.67
CA VAL A 95 1.70 -6.62 -27.25
C VAL A 95 1.13 -7.84 -26.53
N SER A 96 1.98 -8.48 -25.72
CA SER A 96 1.64 -9.71 -24.98
C SER A 96 1.30 -9.49 -23.51
N ILE A 97 1.55 -8.30 -22.97
CA ILE A 97 1.25 -7.94 -21.59
C ILE A 97 0.69 -6.52 -21.54
N THR A 98 -0.28 -6.29 -20.65
CA THR A 98 -0.77 -4.95 -20.32
C THR A 98 -1.03 -4.79 -18.82
N PRO A 99 -0.74 -3.60 -18.24
CA PRO A 99 -0.10 -2.41 -18.85
C PRO A 99 1.41 -2.58 -19.07
N GLN A 100 2.00 -1.71 -19.90
CA GLN A 100 3.44 -1.74 -20.22
C GLN A 100 4.26 -0.86 -19.28
N LYS A 101 3.66 0.21 -18.76
CA LYS A 101 4.34 1.12 -17.84
C LYS A 101 3.44 1.52 -16.67
N ILE A 102 3.95 1.29 -15.46
CA ILE A 102 3.30 1.65 -14.20
C ILE A 102 4.28 2.49 -13.39
N SER A 103 3.79 3.57 -12.78
CA SER A 103 4.51 4.32 -11.75
C SER A 103 3.99 3.90 -10.38
N LEU A 104 4.90 3.60 -9.46
CA LEU A 104 4.58 3.17 -8.10
C LEU A 104 5.22 4.13 -7.10
N SER A 105 4.41 4.66 -6.19
CA SER A 105 4.86 5.35 -4.99
C SER A 105 4.50 4.48 -3.80
N LEU A 106 5.50 3.94 -3.11
CA LEU A 106 5.29 2.97 -2.02
C LEU A 106 5.70 3.56 -0.69
N ARG A 107 4.76 3.55 0.27
CA ARG A 107 5.09 3.75 1.68
C ARG A 107 5.64 2.46 2.28
N ARG A 108 6.62 2.55 3.19
CA ARG A 108 7.17 1.39 3.90
C ARG A 108 6.06 0.58 4.60
N LYS A 109 6.21 -0.74 4.63
CA LYS A 109 5.23 -1.70 5.21
C LYS A 109 3.83 -1.65 4.56
N THR A 110 3.72 -1.09 3.36
CA THR A 110 2.52 -1.18 2.53
C THR A 110 2.66 -2.32 1.52
N CYS A 111 1.55 -2.74 0.92
CA CYS A 111 1.54 -3.54 -0.29
C CYS A 111 0.47 -2.98 -1.23
N ILE A 112 0.80 -2.86 -2.52
CA ILE A 112 -0.17 -2.57 -3.58
C ILE A 112 -0.33 -3.82 -4.42
N ARG A 113 -1.58 -4.21 -4.68
CA ARG A 113 -1.90 -5.28 -5.62
C ARG A 113 -2.16 -4.70 -7.00
N GLY A 114 -1.53 -5.30 -8.01
CA GLY A 114 -1.78 -5.00 -9.42
C GLY A 114 -2.32 -6.21 -10.14
N LEU A 115 -3.03 -5.97 -11.24
CA LEU A 115 -3.45 -7.00 -12.20
C LEU A 115 -2.64 -6.82 -13.48
N LEU A 116 -2.04 -7.91 -13.96
CA LEU A 116 -1.38 -7.97 -15.25
C LEU A 116 -2.18 -8.92 -16.14
N LEU A 117 -2.54 -8.45 -17.33
CA LEU A 117 -3.19 -9.29 -18.33
C LEU A 117 -2.14 -9.78 -19.30
N LEU A 118 -2.05 -11.10 -19.46
CA LEU A 118 -1.13 -11.76 -20.37
C LEU A 118 -1.89 -12.37 -21.53
N ASN A 119 -1.36 -12.25 -22.73
CA ASN A 119 -1.84 -12.96 -23.90
C ASN A 119 -1.10 -14.31 -24.04
N PRO A 120 -1.78 -15.46 -23.87
CA PRO A 120 -1.15 -16.78 -23.98
C PRO A 120 -0.67 -17.15 -25.40
N LEU A 121 -0.92 -16.33 -26.42
CA LEU A 121 -0.80 -16.79 -27.80
C LEU A 121 0.63 -16.77 -28.37
N CYS A 122 1.64 -16.40 -27.58
CA CYS A 122 3.05 -16.37 -28.00
C CYS A 122 3.85 -17.66 -27.73
N TYR A 123 3.39 -18.59 -26.89
CA TYR A 123 4.17 -19.80 -26.57
C TYR A 123 4.07 -20.94 -27.60
N LYS A 124 3.35 -20.74 -28.72
CA LYS A 124 3.07 -21.79 -29.73
C LYS A 124 3.79 -21.62 -31.07
N LYS A 125 4.93 -20.91 -31.13
CA LYS A 125 5.86 -21.01 -32.27
C LYS A 125 7.10 -21.82 -31.89
N ARG A 126 6.96 -23.14 -31.88
CA ARG A 126 8.11 -24.04 -32.08
C ARG A 126 8.10 -24.37 -33.58
N PRO A 127 9.14 -24.01 -34.37
CA PRO A 127 9.24 -24.50 -35.73
C PRO A 127 9.33 -26.03 -35.69
N ALA A 128 8.52 -26.71 -36.48
CA ALA A 128 8.78 -28.11 -36.82
C ALA A 128 10.06 -28.11 -37.66
N ILE A 129 11.13 -28.70 -37.12
CA ILE A 129 12.29 -29.17 -37.89
C ILE A 129 12.11 -30.66 -38.03
#